data_AF-A0A2E8TRX9-F1
#
_entry.id   AF-A0A2E8TRX9-F1
#
_cell.length_a   1.000
_cell.length_b   1.000
_cell.length_c   1.000
_cell.angle_alpha   90.00
_cell.angle_beta   90.00
_cell.angle_gamma   90.00
#
_symmetry.space_group_name_H-M   'P 1'
#
loop_
_entity.id
_entity.type
_entity.pdbx_description
1 polymer ?
#
loop_
_entity_poly.entity_id
_entity_poly.type
_entity_poly.pdbx_seq_one_letter_code
_entity_poly.pdbx_strand_id
1 'polypeptide(L)'
;MAAKLASSLGFEKSAATDTVREVLRSQYSFSEIPALHRSSFENAGGSAEEDWRETVDAVSDAVQAVISRALGKANDLLMEGVHFYPNREVIDWWKESGGSAVGIVLYVADEQMHRSMIANREKHNGKQVDHYLGNIGRIRAIQEEMVATGSDAGWLLADPTKERDYQRVVSDLLN
;
A
#
# COMPACT_ATOMS: atom_id res chain seq x y z
N MET A 1 9.48 4.76 -5.32
CA MET A 1 9.63 3.43 -5.96
C MET A 1 8.54 3.21 -7.00
N ALA A 2 7.25 3.28 -6.62
CA ALA A 2 6.10 3.11 -7.51
C ALA A 2 6.18 3.91 -8.83
N ALA A 3 6.41 5.23 -8.78
CA ALA A 3 6.51 6.05 -10.01
C ALA A 3 7.62 5.60 -10.98
N LYS A 4 8.76 5.15 -10.45
CA LYS A 4 9.88 4.66 -11.26
C LYS A 4 9.55 3.30 -11.90
N LEU A 5 8.84 2.45 -11.15
CA LEU A 5 8.35 1.15 -11.64
C LEU A 5 7.28 1.31 -12.72
N ALA A 6 6.29 2.18 -12.50
CA ALA A 6 5.27 2.53 -13.50
C ALA A 6 5.93 2.99 -14.80
N SER A 7 6.87 3.93 -14.72
CA SER A 7 7.57 4.45 -15.89
C SER A 7 8.42 3.38 -16.59
N SER A 8 9.08 2.47 -15.88
CA SER A 8 9.93 1.45 -16.51
C SER A 8 9.14 0.33 -17.17
N LEU A 9 7.98 -0.01 -16.61
CA LEU A 9 7.11 -1.08 -17.12
C LEU A 9 6.05 -0.56 -18.10
N GLY A 10 6.01 0.75 -18.35
CA GLY A 10 5.07 1.34 -19.31
C GLY A 10 3.62 1.37 -18.83
N PHE A 11 3.37 1.29 -17.51
CA PHE A 11 2.01 1.35 -16.97
C PHE A 11 1.30 2.65 -17.38
N GLU A 12 0.19 2.52 -18.11
CA GLU A 12 -0.62 3.66 -18.54
C GLU A 12 -1.31 4.38 -17.37
N LYS A 13 -1.59 3.63 -16.30
CA LYS A 13 -2.28 4.12 -15.11
C LYS A 13 -1.52 3.74 -13.86
N SER A 14 -1.41 4.70 -12.95
CA SER A 14 -1.04 4.47 -11.56
C SER A 14 -2.08 5.13 -10.66
N ALA A 15 -2.41 4.47 -9.56
CA ALA A 15 -3.35 4.96 -8.56
C ALA A 15 -2.78 4.74 -7.17
N ALA A 16 -2.79 5.80 -6.35
CA ALA A 16 -2.42 5.73 -4.95
C ALA A 16 -3.68 5.57 -4.10
N THR A 17 -3.70 4.57 -3.22
CA THR A 17 -4.81 4.36 -2.27
C THR A 17 -5.02 5.56 -1.35
N ASP A 18 -3.96 6.32 -1.04
CA ASP A 18 -4.03 7.60 -0.34
C ASP A 18 -4.80 8.68 -1.12
N THR A 19 -4.69 8.71 -2.45
CA THR A 19 -5.49 9.63 -3.29
C THR A 19 -6.97 9.23 -3.27
N VAL A 20 -7.27 7.92 -3.29
CA VAL A 20 -8.64 7.42 -3.14
C VAL A 20 -9.20 7.83 -1.77
N ARG A 21 -8.43 7.63 -0.70
CA ARG A 21 -8.77 8.07 0.66
C ARG A 21 -9.06 9.57 0.71
N GLU A 22 -8.23 10.40 0.07
CA GLU A 22 -8.41 11.86 0.06
C GLU A 22 -9.71 12.29 -0.61
N VAL A 23 -10.08 11.64 -1.73
CA VAL A 23 -11.35 11.90 -2.40
C VAL A 23 -12.51 11.55 -1.47
N LEU A 24 -12.50 10.37 -0.86
CA LEU A 24 -13.55 9.95 0.08
C LEU A 24 -13.62 10.87 1.31
N ARG A 25 -12.46 11.28 1.84
CA ARG A 25 -12.34 12.21 2.97
C ARG A 25 -13.01 13.57 2.71
N SER A 26 -13.05 14.00 1.45
CA SER A 26 -13.77 15.23 1.06
C SER A 26 -15.29 15.08 1.05
N GLN A 27 -15.80 13.84 0.96
CA GLN A 27 -17.22 13.53 0.86
C GLN A 27 -17.83 13.15 2.21
N TYR A 28 -17.04 12.53 3.09
CA TYR A 28 -17.50 12.06 4.40
C TYR A 28 -16.81 12.81 5.52
N SER A 29 -17.59 13.26 6.50
CA SER A 29 -17.09 13.92 7.71
C SER A 29 -16.41 12.94 8.67
N PHE A 30 -15.65 13.48 9.62
CA PHE A 30 -15.05 12.70 10.71
C PHE A 30 -16.09 11.90 11.50
N SER A 31 -17.28 12.47 11.73
CA SER A 31 -18.36 11.78 12.46
C SER A 31 -19.00 10.62 11.69
N GLU A 32 -18.89 10.60 10.36
CA GLU A 32 -19.46 9.54 9.53
C GLU A 32 -18.48 8.38 9.36
N ILE A 33 -17.23 8.69 9.00
CA ILE A 33 -16.19 7.69 8.78
C ILE A 33 -14.86 8.17 9.39
N PRO A 34 -14.65 8.03 10.71
CA PRO A 34 -13.45 8.51 11.40
C PRO A 34 -12.14 8.00 10.78
N ALA A 35 -12.14 6.76 10.29
CA ALA A 35 -10.96 6.11 9.72
C ALA A 35 -10.38 6.82 8.48
N LEU A 36 -11.18 7.62 7.74
CA LEU A 36 -10.68 8.42 6.61
C LEU A 36 -9.84 9.63 7.05
N HIS A 37 -9.95 10.05 8.31
CA HIS A 37 -9.43 11.32 8.83
C HIS A 37 -8.24 11.16 9.78
N ARG A 38 -7.74 9.93 9.96
CA ARG A 38 -6.57 9.62 10.79
C ARG A 38 -5.50 8.90 9.97
N SER A 39 -4.26 8.94 10.46
CA SER A 39 -3.17 8.13 9.89
C SER A 39 -3.49 6.63 10.06
N SER A 40 -3.06 5.79 9.11
CA SER A 40 -3.28 4.34 9.18
C SER A 40 -2.70 3.68 10.43
N PHE A 41 -1.63 4.26 10.99
CA PHE A 41 -0.98 3.81 12.22
C PHE A 41 -1.49 4.50 13.48
N GLU A 42 -2.41 5.47 13.38
CA GLU A 42 -2.93 6.18 14.57
C GLU A 42 -3.75 5.23 15.44
N ASN A 43 -3.71 5.40 16.76
CA ASN A 43 -4.50 4.61 17.69
C ASN A 43 -5.96 5.09 17.69
N ALA A 44 -6.90 4.15 17.52
CA ALA A 44 -8.33 4.41 17.55
C ALA A 44 -9.08 3.56 18.60
N GLY A 45 -8.34 2.95 19.52
CA GLY A 45 -8.87 2.10 20.59
C GLY A 45 -8.58 0.62 20.44
N GLY A 46 -8.04 0.17 19.29
CA GLY A 46 -7.65 -1.22 19.05
C GLY A 46 -6.14 -1.46 18.96
N SER A 47 -5.80 -2.66 18.48
CA SER A 47 -4.44 -3.01 18.07
C SER A 47 -4.01 -2.19 16.85
N ALA A 48 -2.73 -2.26 16.47
CA ALA A 48 -2.24 -1.55 15.29
C ALA A 48 -2.87 -2.10 13.99
N GLU A 49 -3.07 -3.41 13.96
CA GLU A 49 -3.64 -4.17 12.85
C GLU A 49 -5.14 -3.91 12.71
N GLU A 50 -5.89 -3.95 13.82
CA GLU A 50 -7.33 -3.63 13.84
C GLU A 50 -7.58 -2.19 13.37
N ASP A 51 -6.88 -1.22 13.97
CA ASP A 51 -7.04 0.18 13.61
C ASP A 51 -6.59 0.45 12.17
N TRP A 52 -5.60 -0.28 11.64
CA TRP A 52 -5.22 -0.18 10.23
C TRP A 52 -6.28 -0.75 9.30
N ARG A 53 -6.82 -1.94 9.61
CA ARG A 53 -7.88 -2.58 8.83
C ARG A 53 -9.10 -1.69 8.68
N GLU A 54 -9.50 -0.97 9.72
CA GLU A 54 -10.58 0.04 9.61
C GLU A 54 -10.29 1.10 8.53
N THR A 55 -9.03 1.55 8.41
CA THR A 55 -8.65 2.50 7.35
C THR A 55 -8.59 1.87 5.97
N VAL A 56 -8.39 0.55 5.86
CA VAL A 56 -8.46 -0.19 4.60
C VAL A 56 -9.92 -0.38 4.20
N ASP A 57 -10.77 -0.81 5.12
CA ASP A 57 -12.20 -1.04 4.89
C ASP A 57 -12.89 0.24 4.42
N ALA A 58 -12.56 1.38 5.03
CA ALA A 58 -13.11 2.70 4.67
C ALA A 58 -12.84 3.12 3.21
N VAL A 59 -11.84 2.54 2.53
CA VAL A 59 -11.51 2.86 1.13
C VAL A 59 -11.70 1.69 0.16
N SER A 60 -11.99 0.49 0.67
CA SER A 60 -11.89 -0.75 -0.11
C SER A 60 -12.80 -0.75 -1.32
N ASP A 61 -14.05 -0.32 -1.19
CA ASP A 61 -15.00 -0.28 -2.30
C ASP A 61 -14.52 0.63 -3.44
N ALA A 62 -13.95 1.79 -3.10
CA ALA A 62 -13.44 2.73 -4.09
C ALA A 62 -12.17 2.22 -4.77
N VAL A 63 -11.29 1.54 -4.02
CA VAL A 63 -10.11 0.87 -4.60
C VAL A 63 -10.54 -0.25 -5.54
N GLN A 64 -11.51 -1.07 -5.15
CA GLN A 64 -12.06 -2.13 -6.02
C GLN A 64 -12.71 -1.55 -7.28
N ALA A 65 -13.38 -0.40 -7.18
CA ALA A 65 -13.94 0.27 -8.36
C ALA A 65 -12.85 0.73 -9.34
N VAL A 66 -11.70 1.20 -8.85
CA VAL A 66 -10.55 1.57 -9.70
C VAL A 66 -9.99 0.33 -10.41
N ILE A 67 -9.81 -0.78 -9.69
CA ILE A 67 -9.31 -2.05 -10.25
C ILE A 67 -10.27 -2.59 -11.31
N SER A 68 -11.56 -2.68 -10.97
CA SER A 68 -12.63 -3.13 -11.87
C SER A 68 -12.68 -2.32 -13.16
N ARG A 69 -12.47 -1.00 -13.07
CA ARG A 69 -12.45 -0.11 -14.23
C ARG A 69 -11.23 -0.35 -15.12
N ALA A 70 -10.06 -0.62 -14.56
CA ALA A 70 -8.86 -0.92 -15.34
C ALA A 70 -9.01 -2.25 -16.08
N LEU A 71 -9.50 -3.28 -15.38
CA LEU A 71 -9.84 -4.58 -15.97
C LEU A 71 -10.82 -4.45 -17.13
N GLY A 72 -11.95 -3.76 -16.92
CA GLY A 72 -12.98 -3.60 -17.95
C GLY A 72 -12.54 -2.80 -19.19
N LYS A 73 -11.43 -2.07 -19.12
CA LYS A 73 -10.86 -1.34 -20.25
C LYS A 73 -9.63 -2.02 -20.88
N ALA A 74 -9.19 -3.15 -20.32
CA ALA A 74 -7.93 -3.80 -20.67
C ALA A 74 -6.72 -2.84 -20.56
N ASN A 75 -6.71 -2.01 -19.52
CA ASN A 75 -5.60 -1.09 -19.24
C ASN A 75 -4.71 -1.63 -18.13
N ASP A 76 -3.40 -1.46 -18.29
CA ASP A 76 -2.44 -1.72 -17.22
C ASP A 76 -2.67 -0.78 -16.04
N LEU A 77 -2.58 -1.31 -14.81
CA LEU A 77 -2.75 -0.56 -13.57
C LEU A 77 -1.65 -0.90 -12.55
N LEU A 78 -0.95 0.13 -12.08
CA LEU A 78 -0.18 0.07 -10.84
C LEU A 78 -0.99 0.67 -9.68
N MET A 79 -1.44 -0.16 -8.75
CA MET A 79 -2.04 0.29 -7.49
C MET A 79 -0.97 0.32 -6.40
N GLU A 80 -0.85 1.43 -5.66
CA GLU A 80 0.16 1.59 -4.60
C GLU A 80 -0.41 2.22 -3.32
N GLY A 81 0.26 1.96 -2.20
CA GLY A 81 -0.02 2.55 -0.90
C GLY A 81 -0.39 1.53 0.18
N VAL A 82 -0.83 2.03 1.33
CA VAL A 82 -1.03 1.23 2.56
C VAL A 82 -2.49 0.86 2.82
N HIS A 83 -3.44 1.45 2.09
CA HIS A 83 -4.87 1.16 2.28
C HIS A 83 -5.34 0.03 1.36
N PHE A 84 -4.65 -1.10 1.44
CA PHE A 84 -5.00 -2.32 0.74
C PHE A 84 -4.63 -3.52 1.60
N TYR A 85 -5.54 -4.47 1.74
CA TYR A 85 -5.28 -5.71 2.44
C TYR A 85 -4.79 -6.79 1.46
N PRO A 86 -3.55 -7.29 1.57
CA PRO A 86 -3.03 -8.31 0.66
C PRO A 86 -3.96 -9.52 0.58
N ASN A 87 -4.36 -9.89 -0.63
CA ASN A 87 -5.23 -11.02 -0.89
C ASN A 87 -4.95 -11.62 -2.27
N ARG A 88 -5.39 -12.86 -2.46
CA ARG A 88 -5.22 -13.60 -3.71
C ARG A 88 -6.32 -13.29 -4.73
N GLU A 89 -7.51 -12.93 -4.27
CA GLU A 89 -8.71 -12.74 -5.09
C GLU A 89 -8.48 -11.75 -6.23
N VAL A 90 -7.90 -10.58 -5.95
CA VAL A 90 -7.66 -9.56 -6.98
C VAL A 90 -6.66 -10.04 -8.04
N ILE A 91 -5.65 -10.79 -7.63
CA ILE A 91 -4.59 -11.29 -8.51
C ILE A 91 -5.14 -12.39 -9.41
N ASP A 92 -5.89 -13.33 -8.83
CA ASP A 92 -6.54 -14.41 -9.56
C ASP A 92 -7.58 -13.85 -10.54
N TRP A 93 -8.41 -12.88 -10.12
CA TRP A 93 -9.38 -12.24 -10.99
C TRP A 93 -8.75 -11.56 -12.22
N TRP A 94 -7.61 -10.88 -12.01
CA TRP A 94 -6.86 -10.26 -13.11
C TRP A 94 -6.30 -11.30 -14.09
N LYS A 95 -5.77 -12.42 -13.57
CA LYS A 95 -5.25 -13.52 -14.37
C LYS A 95 -6.34 -14.25 -15.14
N GLU A 96 -7.48 -14.51 -14.50
CA GLU A 96 -8.66 -15.13 -15.13
C GLU A 96 -9.25 -14.26 -16.24
N SER A 97 -9.06 -12.95 -16.17
CA SER A 97 -9.41 -12.00 -17.23
C SER A 97 -8.41 -11.98 -18.40
N GLY A 98 -7.39 -12.84 -18.36
CA GLY A 98 -6.37 -12.97 -19.42
C GLY A 98 -5.15 -12.05 -19.27
N GLY A 99 -5.02 -11.34 -18.15
CA GLY A 99 -3.87 -10.48 -17.87
C GLY A 99 -2.79 -11.14 -17.01
N SER A 100 -1.68 -10.42 -16.80
CA SER A 100 -0.65 -10.77 -15.81
C SER A 100 -0.79 -9.87 -14.58
N ALA A 101 -0.67 -10.44 -13.38
CA ALA A 101 -0.73 -9.69 -12.13
C ALA A 101 0.22 -10.26 -11.07
N VAL A 102 0.82 -9.36 -10.31
CA VAL A 102 1.70 -9.67 -9.19
C VAL A 102 1.43 -8.71 -8.03
N GLY A 103 1.33 -9.26 -6.82
CA GLY A 103 1.26 -8.50 -5.58
C GLY A 103 2.65 -8.40 -4.94
N ILE A 104 2.97 -7.26 -4.35
CA ILE A 104 4.28 -7.00 -3.73
C ILE A 104 4.08 -6.28 -2.40
N VAL A 105 4.67 -6.82 -1.34
CA VAL A 105 4.80 -6.16 -0.04
C VAL A 105 6.23 -5.65 0.11
N LEU A 106 6.37 -4.35 0.30
CA LEU A 106 7.64 -3.73 0.65
C LEU A 106 7.76 -3.66 2.17
N TYR A 107 8.84 -4.20 2.72
CA TYR A 107 9.07 -4.22 4.16
C TYR A 107 10.52 -3.87 4.49
N VAL A 108 10.77 -3.21 5.62
CA VAL A 108 12.13 -2.94 6.09
C VAL A 108 12.39 -3.78 7.33
N ALA A 109 13.27 -4.77 7.19
CA ALA A 109 13.58 -5.72 8.26
C ALA A 109 14.21 -5.00 9.46
N ASP A 110 15.23 -4.19 9.21
CA ASP A 110 15.97 -3.46 10.23
C ASP A 110 15.22 -2.19 10.68
N GLU A 111 14.93 -2.09 11.98
CA GLU A 111 14.20 -0.95 12.52
C GLU A 111 14.97 0.36 12.38
N GLN A 112 16.28 0.36 12.57
CA GLN A 112 17.08 1.59 12.51
C GLN A 112 17.12 2.15 11.08
N MET A 113 17.19 1.28 10.08
CA MET A 113 17.04 1.63 8.67
C MET A 113 15.62 2.14 8.39
N HIS A 114 14.59 1.50 8.92
CA HIS A 114 13.20 1.95 8.76
C HIS A 114 13.01 3.37 9.34
N ARG A 115 13.50 3.61 10.56
CA ARG A 115 13.51 4.95 11.18
C ARG A 115 14.23 5.98 10.32
N SER A 116 15.41 5.61 9.79
CA SER A 116 16.21 6.49 8.93
C SER A 116 15.48 6.83 7.63
N MET A 117 14.77 5.87 7.04
CA MET A 117 13.94 6.08 5.84
C MET A 117 12.77 7.02 6.12
N ILE A 118 12.05 6.85 7.23
CA ILE A 118 10.98 7.75 7.65
C ILE A 118 11.52 9.17 7.87
N ALA A 119 12.61 9.31 8.62
CA ALA A 119 13.22 10.61 8.89
C ALA A 119 13.67 11.32 7.60
N ASN A 120 14.24 10.58 6.65
CA ASN A 120 14.65 11.14 5.35
C ASN A 120 13.47 11.57 4.48
N ARG A 121 12.39 10.77 4.47
CA ARG A 121 11.16 11.08 3.73
C ARG A 121 10.53 12.37 4.27
N GLU A 122 10.47 12.50 5.58
CA GLU A 122 9.77 13.62 6.25
C GLU A 122 10.69 14.80 6.60
N LYS A 123 11.95 14.81 6.13
CA LYS A 123 12.97 15.81 6.48
C LYS A 123 12.56 17.27 6.22
N HIS A 124 11.68 17.50 5.24
CA HIS A 124 11.15 18.83 4.93
C HIS A 124 9.90 19.20 5.75
N ASN A 125 9.36 18.26 6.53
CA ASN A 125 8.11 18.34 7.29
C ASN A 125 8.37 18.03 8.77
N GLY A 126 9.25 18.76 9.45
CA GLY A 126 9.78 18.41 10.77
C GLY A 126 8.78 17.92 11.84
N LYS A 127 7.56 18.50 11.92
CA LYS A 127 6.51 18.02 12.85
C LYS A 127 5.95 16.63 12.51
N GLN A 128 5.97 16.25 11.24
CA GLN A 128 5.55 14.91 10.80
C GLN A 128 6.62 13.87 11.14
N VAL A 129 7.92 14.21 11.11
CA VAL A 129 9.00 13.28 11.49
C VAL A 129 8.76 12.69 12.89
N ASP A 130 8.56 13.55 13.89
CA ASP A 130 8.37 13.11 15.28
C ASP A 130 7.07 12.29 15.44
N HIS A 131 6.00 12.69 14.75
CA HIS A 131 4.73 11.97 14.77
C HIS A 131 4.87 10.53 14.23
N TYR A 132 5.57 10.33 13.10
CA TYR A 132 5.79 9.00 12.55
C TYR A 132 6.77 8.18 13.39
N LEU A 133 7.90 8.77 13.82
CA LEU A 133 8.89 8.08 14.63
C LEU A 133 8.36 7.69 16.01
N GLY A 134 7.46 8.48 16.60
CA GLY A 134 6.76 8.15 17.84
C GLY A 134 5.80 6.97 17.68
N ASN A 135 5.31 6.70 16.46
CA ASN A 135 4.40 5.59 16.16
C ASN A 135 5.07 4.42 15.43
N ILE A 136 6.40 4.38 15.38
CA ILE A 136 7.17 3.33 14.69
C ILE A 136 6.79 1.90 15.09
N GLY A 137 6.45 1.65 16.36
CA GLY A 137 6.00 0.34 16.82
C GLY A 137 4.71 -0.10 16.13
N ARG A 138 3.74 0.81 15.98
CA ARG A 138 2.47 0.54 15.28
C ARG A 138 2.68 0.41 13.78
N ILE A 139 3.54 1.25 13.18
CA ILE A 139 3.91 1.14 11.76
C ILE A 139 4.54 -0.23 11.47
N ARG A 140 5.41 -0.73 12.35
CA ARG A 140 6.06 -2.04 12.20
C ARG A 140 5.09 -3.20 12.42
N ALA A 141 4.18 -3.10 13.39
CA ALA A 141 3.13 -4.09 13.58
C ALA A 141 2.23 -4.22 12.32
N ILE A 142 1.85 -3.10 11.72
CA ILE A 142 1.13 -3.08 10.43
C ILE A 142 1.98 -3.70 9.30
N GLN A 143 3.28 -3.40 9.24
CA GLN A 143 4.19 -4.02 8.28
C GLN A 143 4.26 -5.55 8.46
N GLU A 144 4.34 -6.03 9.70
CA GLU A 144 4.38 -7.46 10.01
C GLU A 144 3.09 -8.16 9.55
N GLU A 145 1.93 -7.53 9.79
CA GLU A 145 0.65 -8.00 9.30
C GLU A 145 0.60 -8.04 7.77
N MET A 146 1.07 -7.00 7.08
CA MET A 146 1.16 -6.97 5.61
C MET A 146 2.10 -8.07 5.09
N VAL A 147 3.23 -8.33 5.77
CA VAL A 147 4.17 -9.38 5.38
C VAL A 147 3.55 -10.77 5.54
N ALA A 148 2.89 -11.04 6.68
CA ALA A 148 2.23 -12.30 6.93
C ALA A 148 1.12 -12.56 5.89
N THR A 149 0.21 -11.60 5.74
CA THR A 149 -0.93 -11.71 4.82
C THR A 149 -0.52 -11.71 3.35
N GLY A 150 0.51 -10.94 2.99
CA GLY A 150 1.12 -10.97 1.67
C GLY A 150 1.74 -12.33 1.36
N SER A 151 2.51 -12.90 2.29
CA SER A 151 3.08 -14.24 2.15
C SER A 151 1.99 -15.29 1.95
N ASP A 152 0.92 -15.25 2.76
CA ASP A 152 -0.22 -16.18 2.66
C ASP A 152 -0.97 -16.04 1.33
N ALA A 153 -1.06 -14.81 0.80
CA ALA A 153 -1.65 -14.52 -0.50
C ALA A 153 -0.73 -14.83 -1.69
N GLY A 154 0.52 -15.26 -1.45
CA GLY A 154 1.52 -15.52 -2.49
C GLY A 154 2.09 -14.26 -3.13
N TRP A 155 2.04 -13.12 -2.44
CA TRP A 155 2.68 -11.88 -2.86
C TRP A 155 4.19 -11.95 -2.63
N LEU A 156 4.96 -11.24 -3.45
CA LEU A 156 6.40 -11.12 -3.25
C LEU A 156 6.69 -10.25 -2.03
N LEU A 157 7.71 -10.63 -1.26
CA LEU A 157 8.24 -9.83 -0.17
C LEU A 157 9.57 -9.21 -0.58
N ALA A 158 9.67 -7.90 -0.49
CA ALA A 158 10.83 -7.13 -0.97
C ALA A 158 11.34 -6.15 0.09
N ASP A 159 12.63 -6.21 0.40
CA ASP A 159 13.28 -5.28 1.34
C ASP A 159 14.13 -4.23 0.61
N PRO A 160 13.60 -3.01 0.36
CA PRO A 160 14.22 -2.00 -0.50
C PRO A 160 15.61 -1.55 -0.05
N THR A 161 16.03 -1.92 1.17
CA THR A 161 17.38 -1.66 1.68
C THR A 161 18.42 -2.67 1.20
N LYS A 162 18.00 -3.88 0.80
CA LYS A 162 18.88 -5.00 0.42
C LYS A 162 18.91 -5.23 -1.08
N GLU A 163 17.75 -5.28 -1.70
CA GLU A 163 17.62 -5.61 -3.10
C GLU A 163 17.50 -4.33 -3.93
N ARG A 164 18.32 -4.22 -4.98
CA ARG A 164 18.47 -2.98 -5.77
C ARG A 164 17.82 -3.06 -7.15
N ASP A 165 17.39 -4.24 -7.57
CA ASP A 165 16.88 -4.52 -8.91
C ASP A 165 15.46 -5.09 -8.92
N TYR A 166 14.56 -4.46 -8.16
CA TYR A 166 13.14 -4.83 -8.16
C TYR A 166 12.48 -4.73 -9.52
N GLN A 167 12.97 -3.82 -10.36
CA GLN A 167 12.40 -3.64 -11.69
C GLN A 167 12.54 -4.91 -12.49
N ARG A 168 13.73 -5.53 -12.46
CA ARG A 168 13.95 -6.82 -13.13
C ARG A 168 13.09 -7.93 -12.53
N VAL A 169 13.06 -8.07 -11.20
CA VAL A 169 12.26 -9.12 -10.55
C VAL A 169 10.78 -9.01 -10.92
N VAL A 170 10.23 -7.80 -10.92
CA VAL A 170 8.83 -7.57 -11.29
C VAL A 170 8.59 -7.81 -12.79
N SER A 171 9.51 -7.35 -13.65
CA SER A 171 9.44 -7.63 -15.10
C SER A 171 9.42 -9.13 -15.37
N ASP A 172 10.30 -9.90 -14.74
CA ASP A 172 10.43 -11.35 -14.95
C ASP A 172 9.17 -12.12 -14.51
N LEU A 173 8.33 -11.54 -13.65
CA LEU A 173 7.09 -12.15 -13.15
C LEU A 173 5.84 -11.75 -13.92
N LEU A 174 5.90 -10.67 -14.70
CA LEU A 174 4.80 -10.21 -15.53
C LEU A 174 4.87 -10.74 -16.98
N ASN A 175 6.04 -11.27 -17.39
CA ASN A 175 6.29 -11.91 -18.68
C ASN A 175 6.15 -13.43 -18.61
#